data_AF-A0A957XSM1-F1
#
_entry.id   AF-A0A957XSM1-F1
#
_cell.length_a   1.000
_cell.length_b   1.000
_cell.length_c   1.000
_cell.angle_alpha   90.00
_cell.angle_beta   90.00
_cell.angle_gamma   90.00
#
_symmetry.space_group_name_H-M   'P 1'
#
loop_
_entity.id
_entity.type
_entity.pdbx_description
1 polymer ?
#
loop_
_entity_poly.entity_id
_entity_poly.type
_entity_poly.pdbx_seq_one_letter_code
_entity_poly.pdbx_strand_id
1 'polypeptide(L)'
;TLLMPSSVGITSEIQRNPRAIGYDGLGYVTEHEKMLEVAKDAGSPYVMPSVASGADGSYPIARGLYMYTAGEPTGAIADYIAWIKGPAGQQIVADLGFVPLTEE
;
A
#
# COMPACT_ATOMS: atom_id res chain seq x y z
N THR A 1 -12.30 -15.21 17.34
CA THR A 1 -11.46 -14.52 16.34
C THR A 1 -11.79 -13.05 16.38
N LEU A 2 -10.79 -12.18 16.43
CA LEU A 2 -10.99 -10.74 16.36
C LEU A 2 -11.12 -10.35 14.88
N LEU A 3 -12.24 -9.74 14.49
CA LEU A 3 -12.53 -9.36 13.11
C LEU A 3 -12.77 -7.86 13.06
N MET A 4 -11.82 -7.12 12.49
CA MET A 4 -11.93 -5.68 12.30
C MET A 4 -12.33 -5.39 10.85
N PRO A 5 -13.37 -4.57 10.60
CA PRO A 5 -13.89 -4.34 9.26
C PRO A 5 -13.08 -3.32 8.45
N SER A 6 -12.07 -2.68 9.04
CA SER A 6 -11.29 -1.61 8.39
C SER A 6 -9.88 -1.47 8.98
N SER A 7 -8.98 -0.85 8.22
CA SER A 7 -7.65 -0.39 8.66
C SER A 7 -7.70 0.37 9.99
N VAL A 8 -8.56 1.39 10.08
CA VAL A 8 -8.78 2.17 11.31
C VAL A 8 -9.23 1.29 12.49
N GLY A 9 -10.05 0.27 12.23
CA GLY A 9 -10.45 -0.70 13.25
C GLY A 9 -9.27 -1.54 13.75
N ILE A 10 -8.39 -1.97 12.84
CA ILE A 10 -7.16 -2.70 13.16
C ILE A 10 -6.22 -1.82 14.01
N THR A 11 -5.94 -0.59 13.57
CA THR A 11 -5.17 0.41 14.33
C THR A 11 -5.72 0.61 15.73
N SER A 12 -7.04 0.81 15.85
CA SER A 12 -7.68 1.03 17.16
C SER A 12 -7.54 -0.18 18.09
N GLU A 13 -7.54 -1.40 17.58
CA GLU A 13 -7.33 -2.60 18.40
C GLU A 13 -5.86 -2.73 18.82
N ILE A 14 -4.92 -2.56 17.88
CA ILE A 14 -3.47 -2.63 18.16
C ILE A 14 -3.08 -1.66 19.29
N GLN A 15 -3.64 -0.45 19.27
CA GLN A 15 -3.39 0.56 20.31
C GLN A 15 -3.87 0.15 21.71
N ARG A 16 -4.99 -0.56 21.80
CA ARG A 16 -5.65 -0.88 23.08
C ARG A 16 -5.26 -2.26 23.61
N ASN A 17 -4.74 -3.11 22.75
CA ASN A 17 -4.42 -4.49 23.07
C ASN A 17 -2.94 -4.78 22.77
N PRO A 18 -2.06 -4.79 23.79
CA PRO A 18 -0.62 -4.99 23.59
C PRO A 18 -0.25 -6.40 23.09
N ARG A 19 -1.21 -7.32 22.96
CA ARG A 19 -1.02 -8.67 22.42
C ARG A 19 -1.59 -8.82 21.00
N ALA A 20 -2.14 -7.77 20.43
CA ALA A 20 -2.70 -7.81 19.08
C ALA A 20 -1.58 -7.74 18.02
N ILE A 21 -1.83 -8.41 16.90
CA ILE A 21 -1.11 -8.25 15.64
C ILE A 21 -2.17 -8.09 14.54
N GLY A 22 -1.92 -7.19 13.59
CA GLY A 22 -2.79 -6.93 12.46
C GLY A 22 -1.98 -6.68 11.20
N TYR A 23 -2.68 -6.47 10.09
CA TYR A 23 -2.10 -6.09 8.80
C TYR A 23 -2.81 -4.84 8.30
N ASP A 24 -2.06 -3.94 7.67
CA ASP A 24 -2.62 -2.73 7.07
C ASP A 24 -1.87 -2.35 5.78
N GLY A 25 -2.44 -1.46 4.99
CA GLY A 25 -1.75 -0.82 3.89
C GLY A 25 -0.75 0.22 4.41
N LEU A 26 0.42 0.30 3.78
CA LEU A 26 1.51 1.20 4.20
C LEU A 26 1.06 2.65 4.41
N GLY A 27 0.17 3.17 3.56
CA GLY A 27 -0.36 4.53 3.67
C GLY A 27 -1.30 4.79 4.86
N TYR A 28 -1.69 3.76 5.63
CA TYR A 28 -2.51 3.90 6.84
C TYR A 28 -1.72 3.77 8.13
N VAL A 29 -0.45 3.37 8.07
CA VAL A 29 0.39 3.18 9.25
C VAL A 29 0.68 4.52 9.92
N THR A 30 0.57 4.55 11.25
CA THR A 30 0.89 5.70 12.08
C THR A 30 2.04 5.38 13.04
N GLU A 31 2.41 6.33 13.90
CA GLU A 31 3.39 6.11 14.97
C GLU A 31 2.88 5.14 16.08
N HIS A 32 1.60 4.79 16.04
CA HIS A 32 0.98 3.93 17.05
C HIS A 32 1.20 2.44 16.80
N GLU A 33 1.69 2.06 15.62
CA GLU A 33 1.99 0.68 15.26
C GLU A 33 3.50 0.46 15.13
N LYS A 34 3.96 -0.71 15.60
CA LYS A 34 5.30 -1.19 15.29
C LYS A 34 5.23 -2.04 14.02
N MET A 35 5.80 -1.53 12.92
CA MET A 35 5.97 -2.33 11.70
C MET A 35 6.97 -3.47 11.92
N LEU A 36 6.70 -4.61 11.29
CA LEU A 36 7.56 -5.79 11.32
C LEU A 36 8.17 -6.03 9.95
N GLU A 37 9.43 -6.43 9.94
CA GLU A 37 10.10 -6.90 8.73
C GLU A 37 9.60 -8.30 8.37
N VAL A 38 9.48 -8.57 7.07
CA VAL A 38 8.96 -9.85 6.57
C VAL A 38 9.94 -10.43 5.57
N ALA A 39 10.26 -11.72 5.74
CA ALA A 39 11.00 -12.51 4.76
C ALA A 39 10.02 -13.27 3.87
N LYS A 40 10.39 -13.43 2.59
CA LYS A 40 9.58 -14.20 1.62
C LYS A 40 9.46 -15.68 2.01
N ASP A 41 10.54 -16.24 2.53
CA ASP A 41 10.68 -17.61 3.00
C ASP A 41 11.81 -17.69 4.05
N ALA A 42 12.03 -18.88 4.62
CA ALA A 42 13.01 -19.10 5.69
C ALA A 42 14.49 -18.85 5.28
N GLY A 43 14.80 -18.79 3.98
CA GLY A 43 16.15 -18.53 3.47
C GLY A 43 16.37 -17.09 3.03
N SER A 44 15.32 -16.28 3.00
CA SER A 44 15.36 -14.90 2.51
C SER A 44 15.66 -13.91 3.63
N PRO A 45 16.27 -12.74 3.32
CA PRO A 45 16.40 -11.67 4.30
C PRO A 45 15.03 -11.14 4.70
N TYR A 46 14.94 -10.65 5.94
CA TYR A 46 13.79 -9.85 6.38
C TYR A 46 13.88 -8.46 5.76
N VAL A 47 12.79 -7.98 5.20
CA VAL A 47 12.71 -6.67 4.55
C VAL A 47 11.68 -5.81 5.28
N MET A 48 12.04 -4.58 5.61
CA MET A 48 11.12 -3.59 6.18
C MET A 48 10.17 -3.05 5.07
N PRO A 49 8.86 -2.92 5.32
CA PRO A 49 7.96 -2.24 4.39
C PRO A 49 8.32 -0.76 4.26
N SER A 50 8.43 -0.28 3.03
CA SER A 50 8.67 1.13 2.69
C SER A 50 8.24 1.41 1.24
N VAL A 51 8.18 2.68 0.84
CA VAL A 51 7.95 3.05 -0.56
C VAL A 51 9.05 2.45 -1.46
N ALA A 52 10.31 2.52 -1.03
CA ALA A 52 11.45 2.00 -1.78
C ALA A 52 11.37 0.47 -1.95
N SER A 53 11.16 -0.27 -0.86
CA SER A 53 11.08 -1.73 -0.88
C SER A 53 9.81 -2.27 -1.55
N GLY A 54 8.74 -1.47 -1.61
CA GLY A 54 7.57 -1.76 -2.43
C GLY A 54 7.81 -1.51 -3.92
N ALA A 55 8.54 -0.44 -4.26
CA ALA A 55 8.84 -0.06 -5.65
C ALA A 55 9.80 -1.04 -6.35
N ASP A 56 10.85 -1.48 -5.64
CA ASP A 56 11.84 -2.41 -6.21
C ASP A 56 11.44 -3.89 -6.10
N GLY A 57 10.29 -4.17 -5.47
CA GLY A 57 9.76 -5.52 -5.30
C GLY A 57 10.49 -6.37 -4.26
N SER A 58 11.38 -5.79 -3.46
CA SER A 58 12.10 -6.50 -2.40
C SER A 58 11.21 -6.86 -1.20
N TYR A 59 10.17 -6.06 -0.92
CA TYR A 59 9.21 -6.38 0.14
C TYR A 59 8.20 -7.44 -0.35
N PRO A 60 8.08 -8.59 0.34
CA PRO A 60 7.34 -9.74 -0.19
C PRO A 60 5.81 -9.59 -0.17
N ILE A 61 5.27 -8.60 0.55
CA ILE A 61 3.83 -8.35 0.66
C ILE A 61 3.50 -7.00 0.01
N ALA A 62 3.57 -6.97 -1.32
CA ALA A 62 3.19 -5.82 -2.14
C ALA A 62 2.28 -6.28 -3.29
N ARG A 63 1.44 -5.36 -3.80
CA ARG A 63 0.57 -5.61 -4.96
C ARG A 63 0.39 -4.34 -5.78
N GLY A 64 0.20 -4.50 -7.08
CA GLY A 64 -0.26 -3.42 -7.95
C GLY A 64 -1.67 -2.95 -7.56
N LEU A 65 -1.92 -1.65 -7.71
CA LEU A 65 -3.25 -1.06 -7.64
C LEU A 65 -3.76 -0.88 -9.06
N TYR A 66 -4.77 -1.65 -9.44
CA TYR A 66 -5.31 -1.66 -10.80
C TYR A 66 -6.57 -0.80 -10.89
N MET A 67 -6.64 -0.03 -11.97
CA MET A 67 -7.86 0.61 -12.43
C MET A 67 -8.53 -0.31 -13.46
N TYR A 68 -9.81 -0.61 -13.27
CA TYR A 68 -10.57 -1.45 -14.19
C TYR A 68 -11.59 -0.60 -14.95
N THR A 69 -11.59 -0.73 -16.27
CA THR A 69 -12.56 -0.07 -17.17
C THR A 69 -13.32 -1.11 -17.98
N ALA A 70 -14.57 -0.79 -18.34
CA ALA A 70 -15.37 -1.64 -19.22
C ALA A 70 -14.91 -1.43 -20.68
N GLY A 71 -13.96 -2.25 -21.13
CA GLY A 71 -13.29 -2.04 -22.42
C GLY A 71 -12.34 -0.85 -22.37
N GLU A 72 -11.96 -0.33 -23.56
CA GLU A 72 -11.02 0.78 -23.61
C GLU A 72 -11.63 2.10 -23.17
N PRO A 73 -10.95 2.85 -22.28
CA PRO A 73 -11.47 4.11 -21.78
C PRO A 73 -11.52 5.14 -22.90
N THR A 74 -12.60 5.91 -22.94
CA THR A 74 -12.81 7.00 -23.89
C THR A 74 -13.37 8.22 -23.16
N GLY A 75 -13.28 9.39 -23.81
CA GLY A 75 -13.76 10.66 -23.25
C GLY A 75 -13.19 10.95 -21.86
N ALA A 76 -14.05 11.38 -20.94
CA ALA A 76 -13.64 11.76 -19.58
C ALA A 76 -12.94 10.63 -18.80
N ILE A 77 -13.24 9.37 -19.09
CA ILE A 77 -12.57 8.24 -18.44
C ILE A 77 -11.12 8.15 -18.92
N ALA A 78 -10.87 8.31 -20.22
CA ALA A 78 -9.52 8.33 -20.77
C ALA A 78 -8.72 9.51 -20.21
N ASP A 79 -9.33 10.70 -20.13
CA ASP A 79 -8.70 11.89 -19.58
C ASP A 79 -8.32 11.70 -18.10
N TYR A 80 -9.20 11.07 -17.32
CA TYR A 80 -8.92 10.76 -15.92
C TYR A 80 -7.79 9.73 -15.77
N ILE A 81 -7.80 8.64 -16.54
CA ILE A 81 -6.73 7.63 -16.52
C ILE A 81 -5.39 8.25 -16.94
N ALA A 82 -5.39 9.14 -17.94
CA ALA A 82 -4.19 9.86 -18.34
C ALA A 82 -3.69 10.80 -17.22
N TRP A 83 -4.61 11.52 -16.55
CA TRP A 83 -4.25 12.42 -15.45
C TRP A 83 -3.68 11.69 -14.24
N ILE A 84 -4.31 10.60 -13.78
CA ILE A 84 -3.80 9.84 -12.63
C ILE A 84 -2.43 9.22 -12.92
N LYS A 85 -2.16 8.83 -14.17
CA LYS A 85 -0.84 8.33 -14.60
C LYS A 85 0.18 9.45 -14.81
N GLY A 86 -0.27 10.69 -14.97
CA GLY A 86 0.58 11.86 -15.16
C GLY A 86 1.23 12.37 -13.88
N PRO A 87 2.13 13.38 -13.98
CA PRO A 87 2.93 13.85 -12.85
C PRO A 87 2.10 14.32 -11.65
N ALA A 88 0.98 15.03 -11.90
CA ALA A 88 0.12 15.52 -10.83
C ALA A 88 -0.56 14.39 -10.05
N GLY A 89 -1.07 13.36 -10.76
CA GLY A 89 -1.67 12.19 -10.12
C GLY A 89 -0.65 11.39 -9.32
N GLN A 90 0.53 11.16 -9.89
CA GLN A 90 1.59 10.41 -9.23
C GLN A 90 2.21 11.14 -8.03
N GLN A 91 2.24 12.47 -8.05
CA GLN A 91 2.62 13.25 -6.86
C GLN A 91 1.65 13.02 -5.70
N ILE A 92 0.34 12.99 -5.97
CA ILE A 92 -0.67 12.72 -4.94
C ILE A 92 -0.48 11.30 -4.36
N VAL A 93 -0.15 10.31 -5.19
CA VAL A 93 0.15 8.94 -4.74
C VAL A 93 1.33 8.95 -3.77
N ALA A 94 2.42 9.66 -4.10
CA ALA A 94 3.59 9.80 -3.23
C ALA A 94 3.25 10.49 -1.91
N ASP A 95 2.50 11.60 -1.96
CA ASP A 95 2.13 12.39 -0.78
C ASP A 95 1.25 11.59 0.20
N LEU A 96 0.47 10.63 -0.31
CA LEU A 96 -0.35 9.70 0.48
C LEU A 96 0.43 8.45 0.96
N GLY A 97 1.74 8.39 0.73
CA GLY A 97 2.61 7.30 1.19
C GLY A 97 2.50 6.00 0.36
N PHE A 98 1.91 6.07 -0.84
CA PHE A 98 1.88 4.96 -1.79
C PHE A 98 3.07 5.01 -2.74
N VAL A 99 3.32 3.88 -3.41
CA VAL A 99 4.39 3.74 -4.39
C VAL A 99 3.93 4.33 -5.74
N PRO A 100 4.57 5.39 -6.26
CA PRO A 100 4.25 5.92 -7.58
C PRO A 100 4.59 4.92 -8.69
N LEU A 101 3.95 5.09 -9.86
CA LEU A 101 4.30 4.36 -11.06
C LEU A 101 5.75 4.69 -11.45
N THR A 102 6.54 3.64 -11.68
CA THR A 102 7.85 3.76 -12.32
C THR A 102 7.64 4.02 -13.82
N GLU A 103 8.50 4.84 -14.43
CA GLU A 103 8.56 4.89 -15.89
C GLU A 103 8.94 3.49 -16.40
N GLU A 104 8.12 2.93 -17.31
CA GLU A 104 8.47 1.74 -18.10
C GLU A 104 9.25 2.15 -19.34
#